data_AF-A0AAE0E9I7-F1
#
_entry.id   AF-A0AAE0E9I7-F1
#
_cell.length_a   1.000
_cell.length_b   1.000
_cell.length_c   1.000
_cell.angle_alpha   90.00
_cell.angle_beta   90.00
_cell.angle_gamma   90.00
#
_symmetry.space_group_name_H-M   'P 1'
#
loop_
_entity.id
_entity.type
_entity.pdbx_description
1 polymer ?
#
loop_
_entity_poly.entity_id
_entity_poly.type
_entity_poly.pdbx_seq_one_letter_code
_entity_poly.pdbx_strand_id
1 'polypeptide(L)'
;MDCVSPILDIVTRLWNCTANRAVYIRDLQDSLNSLRELKLELENISKDVEGRTDFAEQQQYSARTNQVKGWLQSVQLKLKVVDDILQKGDEEIQQKCLGSCCPRHCRTSYKLGKQVIKEINVVQELIRKGHFDVVADKVPRPMIDEMPMEKTVGMDYMFDDVWKCVQDHEARIIGLYELECLEKITQVGLSFSSVSFVLKFMSSPKLQSCITRLSISECEELRSLDISCSSMRRMEHLEILNIIDCHNLREVKICLENGERMQRSEPNCFCNLQILSISYCAMENLTWLIYTPRLQFLDVMECESLEEIIAWDFAGSSEIEEAAEIFSNLVKVSLRRLPKLKSICRRAMSFPSLRDVRVFRCKSLRKLPFNAQSAKSLKAIRGQRDWSLVGQVGVGR
;
A
#
# COMPACT_ATOMS: atom_id res chain seq x y z
N MET A 1 -73.05 8.04 32.54
CA MET A 1 -71.79 8.67 32.11
C MET A 1 -71.12 9.12 33.39
N ASP A 2 -70.02 8.54 33.87
CA ASP A 2 -68.64 8.89 33.47
C ASP A 2 -67.58 7.86 33.92
N CYS A 3 -67.68 6.60 33.46
CA CYS A 3 -66.58 5.64 33.67
C CYS A 3 -65.44 5.77 32.63
N VAL A 4 -65.60 6.67 31.65
CA VAL A 4 -64.68 6.81 30.51
C VAL A 4 -63.45 7.64 30.89
N SER A 5 -63.59 8.65 31.76
CA SER A 5 -62.50 9.56 32.14
C SER A 5 -61.34 8.88 32.90
N PRO A 6 -61.58 8.01 33.90
CA PRO A 6 -60.48 7.33 34.62
C PRO A 6 -59.76 6.30 33.74
N ILE A 7 -60.50 5.61 32.88
CA ILE A 7 -59.92 4.61 31.95
C ILE A 7 -59.08 5.30 30.89
N LEU A 8 -59.54 6.43 30.35
CA LEU A 8 -58.78 7.22 29.38
C LEU A 8 -57.50 7.79 29.98
N ASP A 9 -57.51 8.24 31.25
CA ASP A 9 -56.33 8.76 31.95
C ASP A 9 -55.31 7.66 32.28
N ILE A 10 -55.77 6.44 32.56
CA ILE A 10 -54.89 5.26 32.72
C ILE A 10 -54.27 4.87 31.38
N VAL A 11 -55.06 4.85 30.30
CA VAL A 11 -54.58 4.50 28.95
C VAL A 11 -53.58 5.54 28.43
N THR A 12 -53.82 6.84 28.62
CA THR A 12 -52.88 7.90 28.22
C THR A 12 -51.60 7.88 29.05
N ARG A 13 -51.68 7.59 30.36
CA ARG A 13 -50.48 7.41 31.21
C ARG A 13 -49.67 6.18 30.80
N LEU A 14 -50.33 5.06 30.51
CA LEU A 14 -49.68 3.85 30.02
C LEU A 14 -49.06 4.08 28.64
N TRP A 15 -49.77 4.78 27.73
CA TRP A 15 -49.28 5.14 26.40
C TRP A 15 -48.09 6.09 26.45
N ASN A 16 -48.11 7.11 27.31
CA ASN A 16 -46.96 8.00 27.49
C ASN A 16 -45.75 7.27 28.10
N CYS A 17 -45.98 6.30 28.98
CA CYS A 17 -44.91 5.47 29.53
C CYS A 17 -44.31 4.51 28.49
N THR A 18 -45.13 3.91 27.62
CA THR A 18 -44.64 3.03 26.54
C THR A 18 -44.00 3.82 25.40
N ALA A 19 -44.53 4.97 25.02
CA ALA A 19 -43.98 5.84 23.98
C ALA A 19 -42.60 6.40 24.37
N ASN A 20 -42.45 6.96 25.59
CA ASN A 20 -41.15 7.46 26.07
C ASN A 20 -40.12 6.33 26.22
N ARG A 21 -40.57 5.10 26.53
CA ARG A 21 -39.71 3.91 26.61
C ARG A 21 -39.25 3.44 25.22
N ALA A 22 -40.12 3.48 24.22
CA ALA A 22 -39.79 3.14 22.84
C ALA A 22 -38.76 4.10 22.24
N VAL A 23 -38.91 5.40 22.51
CA VAL A 23 -37.93 6.44 22.13
C VAL A 23 -36.57 6.14 22.75
N TYR A 24 -36.51 5.90 24.07
CA TYR A 24 -35.26 5.63 24.76
C TYR A 24 -34.53 4.36 24.26
N ILE A 25 -35.26 3.29 23.95
CA ILE A 25 -34.69 2.05 23.41
C ILE A 25 -34.12 2.27 22.01
N ARG A 26 -34.86 3.00 21.16
CA ARG A 26 -34.38 3.38 19.83
C ARG A 26 -33.11 4.22 19.94
N ASP A 27 -33.10 5.22 20.81
CA ASP A 27 -31.94 6.10 21.00
C ASP A 27 -30.71 5.34 21.53
N LEU A 28 -30.91 4.33 22.39
CA LEU A 28 -29.84 3.44 22.84
C LEU A 28 -29.35 2.52 21.71
N GLN A 29 -30.26 1.97 20.90
CA GLN A 29 -29.92 1.16 19.72
C GLN A 29 -29.10 1.95 18.72
N ASP A 30 -29.51 3.19 18.43
CA ASP A 30 -28.81 4.10 17.53
C ASP A 30 -27.42 4.44 18.07
N SER A 31 -27.31 4.75 19.37
CA SER A 31 -26.03 5.01 20.04
C SER A 31 -25.08 3.79 20.00
N LEU A 32 -25.61 2.58 20.19
CA LEU A 32 -24.82 1.35 20.08
C LEU A 32 -24.36 1.09 18.64
N ASN A 33 -25.20 1.38 17.65
CA ASN A 33 -24.83 1.27 16.23
C ASN A 33 -23.73 2.27 15.86
N SER A 34 -23.83 3.54 16.31
CA SER A 34 -22.75 4.51 16.14
C SER A 34 -21.44 4.06 16.80
N LEU A 35 -21.52 3.46 18.00
CA LEU A 35 -20.33 2.91 18.66
C LEU A 35 -19.72 1.73 17.88
N ARG A 36 -20.53 0.88 17.23
CA ARG A 36 -20.04 -0.20 16.34
C ARG A 36 -19.32 0.34 15.12
N GLU A 37 -19.86 1.37 14.49
CA GLU A 37 -19.25 2.00 13.31
C GLU A 37 -17.90 2.63 13.68
N LEU A 38 -17.85 3.40 14.77
CA LEU A 38 -16.61 3.99 15.27
C LEU A 38 -15.59 2.94 15.72
N LYS A 39 -16.05 1.83 16.30
CA LYS A 39 -15.17 0.68 16.63
C LYS A 39 -14.52 0.13 15.37
N LEU A 40 -15.31 -0.11 14.31
CA LEU A 40 -14.81 -0.63 13.04
C LEU A 40 -13.80 0.33 12.40
N GLU A 41 -14.08 1.64 12.45
CA GLU A 41 -13.17 2.67 11.96
C GLU A 41 -11.84 2.67 12.74
N LEU A 42 -11.89 2.64 14.07
CA LEU A 42 -10.69 2.58 14.91
C LEU A 42 -9.88 1.30 14.66
N GLU A 43 -10.54 0.15 14.47
CA GLU A 43 -9.88 -1.12 14.11
C GLU A 43 -9.16 -1.04 12.76
N ASN A 44 -9.76 -0.37 11.77
CA ASN A 44 -9.15 -0.19 10.45
C ASN A 44 -7.92 0.73 10.54
N ILE A 45 -8.03 1.87 11.22
CA ILE A 45 -6.91 2.80 11.43
C ILE A 45 -5.79 2.10 12.20
N SER A 46 -6.12 1.32 13.24
CA SER A 46 -5.13 0.56 14.00
C SER A 46 -4.36 -0.43 13.13
N LYS A 47 -5.06 -1.16 12.27
CA LYS A 47 -4.43 -2.11 11.33
C LYS A 47 -3.58 -1.40 10.28
N ASP A 48 -4.00 -0.23 9.81
CA ASP A 48 -3.21 0.57 8.86
C ASP A 48 -1.93 1.10 9.50
N VAL A 49 -2.00 1.63 10.73
CA VAL A 49 -0.82 2.09 11.49
C VAL A 49 0.12 0.93 11.82
N GLU A 50 -0.42 -0.21 12.25
CA GLU A 50 0.36 -1.41 12.53
C GLU A 50 1.06 -1.92 11.26
N GLY A 51 0.34 -2.01 10.14
CA GLY A 51 0.92 -2.42 8.85
C GLY A 51 1.99 -1.47 8.31
N ARG A 52 1.84 -0.15 8.48
CA ARG A 52 2.87 0.84 8.14
C ARG A 52 4.11 0.70 9.03
N THR A 53 3.92 0.38 10.31
CA THR A 53 5.02 0.21 11.25
C THR A 53 5.78 -1.09 11.00
N ASP A 54 5.08 -2.20 10.79
CA ASP A 54 5.69 -3.51 10.49
C ASP A 54 6.50 -3.46 9.18
N PHE A 55 5.99 -2.72 8.19
CA PHE A 55 6.72 -2.45 6.95
C PHE A 55 8.00 -1.64 7.21
N ALA A 56 7.93 -0.60 8.04
CA ALA A 56 9.10 0.22 8.39
C ALA A 56 10.15 -0.56 9.19
N GLU A 57 9.73 -1.45 10.09
CA GLU A 57 10.62 -2.32 10.89
C GLU A 57 11.27 -3.44 10.05
N GLN A 58 10.61 -3.91 8.97
CA GLN A 58 11.18 -4.94 8.07
C GLN A 58 12.14 -4.39 7.02
N GLN A 59 11.98 -3.12 6.62
CA GLN A 59 12.75 -2.50 5.53
C GLN A 59 14.07 -1.89 6.00
N GLN A 60 14.20 -1.54 7.28
CA GLN A 60 15.34 -0.81 7.82
C GLN A 60 15.44 -1.03 9.34
N TYR A 61 16.64 -0.83 9.89
CA TYR A 61 16.92 -0.72 11.34
C TYR A 61 16.16 0.48 11.96
N SER A 62 14.84 0.42 11.95
CA SER A 62 13.93 1.44 12.41
C SER A 62 13.02 0.80 13.45
N ALA A 63 12.71 1.53 14.51
CA ALA A 63 11.83 1.07 15.56
C ALA A 63 10.55 1.90 15.53
N ARG A 64 9.41 1.23 15.77
CA ARG A 64 8.14 1.88 16.08
C ARG A 64 8.34 3.04 17.06
N THR A 65 7.78 4.21 16.74
CA THR A 65 7.84 5.35 17.67
C THR A 65 7.09 5.03 18.97
N ASN A 66 7.53 5.61 20.07
CA ASN A 66 6.87 5.43 21.37
C ASN A 66 5.41 5.93 21.36
N GLN A 67 5.11 6.93 20.54
CA GLN A 67 3.75 7.45 20.35
C GLN A 67 2.84 6.41 19.68
N VAL A 68 3.30 5.79 18.59
CA VAL A 68 2.55 4.72 17.91
C VAL A 68 2.37 3.50 18.81
N LYS A 69 3.42 3.12 19.55
CA LYS A 69 3.36 2.01 20.51
C LYS A 69 2.30 2.25 21.61
N GLY A 70 2.34 3.41 22.24
CA GLY A 70 1.39 3.78 23.30
C GLY A 70 -0.04 3.91 22.78
N TRP A 71 -0.21 4.42 21.56
CA TRP A 71 -1.52 4.52 20.92
C TRP A 71 -2.10 3.13 20.59
N LEU A 72 -1.33 2.23 19.97
CA LEU A 72 -1.79 0.86 19.66
C LEU A 72 -2.21 0.09 20.91
N GLN A 73 -1.45 0.21 22.01
CA GLN A 73 -1.82 -0.38 23.30
C GLN A 73 -3.13 0.20 23.85
N SER A 74 -3.29 1.52 23.75
CA SER A 74 -4.52 2.21 24.17
C SER A 74 -5.73 1.77 23.35
N VAL A 75 -5.55 1.55 22.04
CA VAL A 75 -6.60 1.03 21.16
C VAL A 75 -6.97 -0.40 21.54
N GLN A 76 -6.01 -1.31 21.71
CA GLN A 76 -6.29 -2.71 22.09
C GLN A 76 -7.06 -2.81 23.41
N LEU A 77 -6.68 -2.04 24.42
CA LEU A 77 -7.40 -2.00 25.70
C LEU A 77 -8.83 -1.45 25.52
N LYS A 78 -8.97 -0.40 24.71
CA LYS A 78 -10.26 0.25 24.51
C LYS A 78 -11.23 -0.62 23.70
N LEU A 79 -10.76 -1.35 22.69
CA LEU A 79 -11.59 -2.26 21.90
C LEU A 79 -12.24 -3.34 22.78
N LYS A 80 -11.49 -3.91 23.74
CA LYS A 80 -12.04 -4.89 24.70
C LYS A 80 -13.17 -4.29 25.54
N VAL A 81 -12.98 -3.07 26.04
CA VAL A 81 -14.01 -2.36 26.83
C VAL A 81 -15.25 -2.06 25.99
N VAL A 82 -15.07 -1.67 24.73
CA VAL A 82 -16.18 -1.41 23.81
C VAL A 82 -16.94 -2.70 23.50
N ASP A 83 -16.26 -3.83 23.28
CA ASP A 83 -16.89 -5.13 23.06
C ASP A 83 -17.76 -5.57 24.24
N ASP A 84 -17.26 -5.42 25.48
CA ASP A 84 -18.04 -5.72 26.69
C ASP A 84 -19.31 -4.86 26.79
N ILE A 85 -19.24 -3.59 26.35
CA ILE A 85 -20.38 -2.66 26.38
C ILE A 85 -21.39 -3.01 25.29
N LEU A 86 -20.92 -3.35 24.08
CA LEU A 86 -21.77 -3.77 22.99
C LEU A 86 -22.53 -5.06 23.34
N GLN A 87 -21.84 -6.04 23.92
CA GLN A 87 -22.46 -7.28 24.39
C GLN A 87 -23.54 -7.01 25.44
N LYS A 88 -23.24 -6.20 26.46
CA LYS A 88 -24.24 -5.81 27.50
C LYS A 88 -25.41 -5.03 26.91
N GLY A 89 -25.16 -4.20 25.89
CA GLY A 89 -26.18 -3.48 25.15
C GLY A 89 -27.15 -4.42 24.44
N ASP A 90 -26.60 -5.39 23.71
CA ASP A 90 -27.39 -6.40 23.01
C ASP A 90 -28.21 -7.27 23.96
N GLU A 91 -27.64 -7.67 25.10
CA GLU A 91 -28.34 -8.41 26.15
C GLU A 91 -29.50 -7.61 26.76
N GLU A 92 -29.32 -6.30 27.03
CA GLU A 92 -30.38 -5.43 27.55
C GLU A 92 -31.48 -5.16 26.52
N ILE A 93 -31.14 -5.08 25.23
CA ILE A 93 -32.11 -4.97 24.13
C ILE A 93 -32.91 -6.28 24.01
N GLN A 94 -32.24 -7.43 24.05
CA GLN A 94 -32.88 -8.76 23.92
C GLN A 94 -33.73 -9.14 25.13
N GLN A 95 -33.29 -8.87 26.37
CA GLN A 95 -34.03 -9.24 27.59
C GLN A 95 -35.39 -8.54 27.73
N LYS A 96 -35.66 -7.43 27.01
CA LYS A 96 -36.90 -6.65 27.15
C LYS A 96 -37.95 -6.88 26.07
N CYS A 97 -37.67 -7.74 25.08
CA CYS A 97 -38.71 -8.33 24.24
C CYS A 97 -39.62 -9.31 25.03
N LEU A 98 -39.31 -9.58 26.31
CA LEU A 98 -40.02 -10.51 27.20
C LEU A 98 -40.81 -9.84 28.34
N GLY A 99 -41.38 -8.66 28.10
CA GLY A 99 -42.66 -8.29 28.74
C GLY A 99 -42.70 -7.92 30.23
N SER A 100 -41.65 -7.36 30.87
CA SER A 100 -41.78 -6.81 32.24
C SER A 100 -41.44 -5.32 32.37
N CYS A 101 -42.32 -4.58 33.05
CA CYS A 101 -42.23 -3.15 33.37
C CYS A 101 -41.62 -2.93 34.76
N CYS A 102 -40.36 -3.32 34.97
CA CYS A 102 -39.68 -3.09 36.26
C CYS A 102 -38.76 -1.84 36.23
N PRO A 103 -38.87 -0.90 37.21
CA PRO A 103 -38.00 0.27 37.32
C PRO A 103 -36.50 -0.04 37.47
N ARG A 104 -36.15 -1.22 37.98
CA ARG A 104 -34.75 -1.66 38.18
C ARG A 104 -33.98 -1.78 36.86
N HIS A 105 -34.62 -2.23 35.79
CA HIS A 105 -34.00 -2.33 34.46
C HIS A 105 -33.92 -0.99 33.70
N CYS A 106 -34.63 0.05 34.13
CA CYS A 106 -34.50 1.38 33.51
C CYS A 106 -33.24 2.10 34.00
N ARG A 107 -32.83 1.89 35.26
CA ARG A 107 -31.60 2.46 35.83
C ARG A 107 -30.33 1.83 35.24
N THR A 108 -30.34 0.52 34.98
CA THR A 108 -29.22 -0.18 34.33
C THR A 108 -29.04 0.27 32.89
N SER A 109 -30.13 0.32 32.10
CA SER A 109 -30.06 0.85 30.72
C SER A 109 -29.65 2.32 30.69
N TYR A 110 -30.18 3.18 31.58
CA TYR A 110 -29.78 4.60 31.65
C TYR A 110 -28.29 4.77 31.94
N LYS A 111 -27.75 3.97 32.87
CA LYS A 111 -26.32 3.95 33.19
C LYS A 111 -25.50 3.45 32.00
N LEU A 112 -25.99 2.44 31.29
CA LEU A 112 -25.36 1.90 30.09
C LEU A 112 -25.35 2.93 28.94
N GLY A 113 -26.46 3.61 28.67
CA GLY A 113 -26.54 4.66 27.65
C GLY A 113 -25.56 5.81 27.91
N LYS A 114 -25.41 6.26 29.16
CA LYS A 114 -24.37 7.22 29.53
C LYS A 114 -22.96 6.70 29.30
N GLN A 115 -22.73 5.42 29.56
CA GLN A 115 -21.45 4.78 29.34
C GLN A 115 -21.13 4.68 27.83
N VAL A 116 -22.10 4.32 27.00
CA VAL A 116 -21.98 4.27 25.53
C VAL A 116 -21.58 5.64 24.98
N ILE A 117 -22.30 6.70 25.35
CA ILE A 117 -22.00 8.08 24.89
C ILE A 117 -20.59 8.52 25.33
N LYS A 118 -20.19 8.18 26.57
CA LYS A 118 -18.85 8.49 27.05
C LYS A 118 -17.78 7.78 26.23
N GLU A 119 -17.97 6.50 25.93
CA GLU A 119 -17.00 5.74 25.14
C GLU A 119 -16.97 6.17 23.68
N ILE A 120 -18.08 6.61 23.08
CA ILE A 120 -18.10 7.23 21.75
C ILE A 120 -17.10 8.39 21.66
N ASN A 121 -17.16 9.33 22.62
CA ASN A 121 -16.24 10.47 22.65
C ASN A 121 -14.77 10.04 22.78
N VAL A 122 -14.51 9.00 23.58
CA VAL A 122 -13.15 8.47 23.77
C VAL A 122 -12.63 7.81 22.51
N VAL A 123 -13.47 7.02 21.82
CA VAL A 123 -13.12 6.35 20.56
C VAL A 123 -12.88 7.38 19.45
N GLN A 124 -13.71 8.42 19.35
CA GLN A 124 -13.50 9.52 18.40
C GLN A 124 -12.17 10.24 18.61
N GLU A 125 -11.78 10.49 19.88
CA GLU A 125 -10.49 11.10 20.17
C GLU A 125 -9.31 10.17 19.83
N LEU A 126 -9.47 8.86 19.99
CA LEU A 126 -8.46 7.89 19.55
C LEU A 126 -8.34 7.83 18.02
N ILE A 127 -9.45 7.92 17.28
CA ILE A 127 -9.47 8.02 15.82
C ILE A 127 -8.72 9.28 15.37
N ARG A 128 -9.00 10.43 16.00
CA ARG A 128 -8.30 11.69 15.70
C ARG A 128 -6.80 11.59 15.95
N LYS A 129 -6.39 10.93 17.03
CA LYS A 129 -4.97 10.68 17.38
C LYS A 129 -4.30 9.58 16.56
N GLY A 130 -5.06 8.81 15.78
CA GLY A 130 -4.52 7.71 14.96
C GLY A 130 -3.87 8.15 13.64
N HIS A 131 -3.90 9.43 13.32
CA HIS A 131 -3.25 9.99 12.14
C HIS A 131 -1.78 10.32 12.46
N PHE A 132 -0.89 9.41 12.08
CA PHE A 132 0.56 9.58 12.23
C PHE A 132 1.22 9.81 10.88
N ASP A 133 1.91 10.94 10.71
CA ASP A 133 2.73 11.20 9.52
C ASP A 133 4.00 10.34 9.56
N VAL A 134 4.63 10.22 10.73
CA VAL A 134 5.82 9.39 10.98
C VAL A 134 5.48 8.26 11.96
N VAL A 135 5.68 7.00 11.55
CA VAL A 135 5.30 5.81 12.34
C VAL A 135 6.49 5.05 12.95
N ALA A 136 7.69 5.30 12.46
CA ALA A 136 8.92 4.68 12.95
C ALA A 136 10.09 5.66 12.87
N ASP A 137 10.98 5.60 13.86
CA ASP A 137 12.22 6.35 13.92
C ASP A 137 13.38 5.47 13.44
N LYS A 138 14.36 6.06 12.76
CA LYS A 138 15.60 5.34 12.41
C LYS A 138 16.40 5.09 13.69
N VAL A 139 16.67 3.82 14.00
CA VAL A 139 17.55 3.46 15.11
C VAL A 139 18.99 3.67 14.62
N PRO A 140 19.84 4.36 15.39
CA PRO A 140 21.27 4.40 15.10
C PRO A 140 21.79 2.97 15.00
N ARG A 141 22.51 2.66 13.92
CA ARG A 141 23.11 1.32 13.77
C ARG A 141 24.06 1.08 14.96
N PRO A 142 24.21 -0.17 15.43
CA PRO A 142 25.32 -0.50 16.31
C PRO A 142 26.60 -0.02 15.64
N MET A 143 27.48 0.64 16.40
CA MET A 143 28.83 0.98 15.95
C MET A 143 29.46 -0.33 15.42
N ILE A 144 29.67 -0.41 14.12
CA ILE A 144 30.56 -1.41 13.54
C ILE A 144 31.94 -0.94 13.96
N ASP A 145 32.69 -1.76 14.70
CA ASP A 145 34.09 -1.46 14.98
C ASP A 145 34.77 -1.17 13.64
N GLU A 146 35.21 0.07 13.46
CA GLU A 146 35.94 0.48 12.26
C GLU A 146 37.16 -0.43 12.14
N MET A 147 37.23 -1.20 11.06
CA MET A 147 38.50 -1.77 10.62
C MET A 147 39.49 -0.60 10.53
N PRO A 148 40.66 -0.68 11.17
CA PRO A 148 41.62 0.42 11.16
C PRO A 148 42.06 0.67 9.73
N MET A 149 41.48 1.69 9.10
CA MET A 149 41.95 2.25 7.85
C MET A 149 43.18 3.09 8.19
N GLU A 150 44.26 2.90 7.43
CA GLU A 150 45.42 3.77 7.53
C GLU A 150 44.99 5.22 7.30
N LYS A 151 45.38 6.13 8.21
CA LYS A 151 45.07 7.55 8.11
C LYS A 151 45.65 8.14 6.83
N THR A 152 44.82 8.35 5.83
CA THR A 152 45.10 9.34 4.78
C THR A 152 44.88 10.72 5.37
N VAL A 153 45.95 11.31 5.90
CA VAL A 153 45.98 12.69 6.37
C VAL A 153 45.85 13.64 5.18
N GLY A 154 44.81 14.49 5.17
CA GLY A 154 44.66 15.58 4.21
C GLY A 154 43.29 15.74 3.53
N MET A 155 42.29 14.90 3.81
CA MET A 155 40.98 14.94 3.11
C MET A 155 39.78 15.37 3.97
N ASP A 156 39.96 15.67 5.25
CA ASP A 156 38.84 15.99 6.16
C ASP A 156 38.06 17.25 5.72
N TYR A 157 38.74 18.23 5.12
CA TYR A 157 38.08 19.45 4.61
C TYR A 157 37.25 19.19 3.35
N MET A 158 37.66 18.25 2.49
CA MET A 158 36.89 17.88 1.29
C MET A 158 35.61 17.14 1.66
N PHE A 159 35.60 16.39 2.76
CA PHE A 159 34.43 15.61 3.17
C PHE A 159 33.28 16.52 3.64
N ASP A 160 33.58 17.57 4.41
CA ASP A 160 32.59 18.55 4.86
C ASP A 160 32.07 19.43 3.70
N ASP A 161 32.93 19.76 2.73
CA ASP A 161 32.55 20.51 1.53
C ASP A 161 31.69 19.64 0.58
N VAL A 162 32.04 18.36 0.39
CA VAL A 162 31.23 17.38 -0.37
C VAL A 162 29.88 17.14 0.31
N TRP A 163 29.84 17.05 1.64
CA TRP A 163 28.58 16.85 2.38
C TRP A 163 27.66 18.08 2.35
N LYS A 164 28.22 19.29 2.36
CA LYS A 164 27.49 20.54 2.08
C LYS A 164 26.97 20.57 0.64
N CYS A 165 27.75 20.07 -0.32
CA CYS A 165 27.34 19.98 -1.71
C CYS A 165 26.14 19.04 -1.91
N VAL A 166 26.09 17.90 -1.23
CA VAL A 166 24.96 16.96 -1.35
C VAL A 166 23.61 17.56 -0.90
N GLN A 167 23.60 18.63 -0.09
CA GLN A 167 22.38 19.27 0.42
C GLN A 167 21.79 20.39 -0.47
N ASP A 168 22.56 20.97 -1.40
CA ASP A 168 22.09 22.10 -2.23
C ASP A 168 21.53 21.63 -3.59
N HIS A 169 20.61 22.39 -4.20
CA HIS A 169 19.99 22.06 -5.48
C HIS A 169 21.00 22.10 -6.65
N GLU A 170 21.95 23.04 -6.62
CA GLU A 170 23.09 23.06 -7.56
C GLU A 170 24.14 22.01 -7.22
N ALA A 171 24.28 21.64 -5.95
CA ALA A 171 25.36 20.78 -5.51
C ALA A 171 24.96 19.27 -5.41
N ARG A 172 23.68 18.94 -5.58
CA ARG A 172 23.25 17.60 -6.03
C ARG A 172 23.86 17.22 -7.39
N ILE A 173 24.17 18.20 -8.25
CA ILE A 173 24.86 17.98 -9.54
C ILE A 173 26.30 17.61 -9.28
N ILE A 174 26.94 18.34 -8.37
CA ILE A 174 28.31 18.11 -7.91
C ILE A 174 28.45 16.69 -7.35
N GLY A 175 27.49 16.21 -6.55
CA GLY A 175 27.49 14.85 -6.00
C GLY A 175 27.50 13.71 -7.05
N LEU A 176 26.84 13.86 -8.21
CA LEU A 176 26.90 12.82 -9.26
C LEU A 176 28.27 12.79 -9.98
N TYR A 177 28.85 13.95 -10.25
CA TYR A 177 30.20 14.03 -10.85
C TYR A 177 31.26 13.47 -9.90
N GLU A 178 31.14 13.77 -8.60
CA GLU A 178 32.04 13.25 -7.56
C GLU A 178 31.91 11.74 -7.40
N LEU A 179 30.68 11.20 -7.42
CA LEU A 179 30.45 9.76 -7.44
C LEU A 179 31.08 9.13 -8.69
N GLU A 180 31.01 9.78 -9.86
CA GLU A 180 31.68 9.30 -11.07
C GLU A 180 33.21 9.32 -10.95
N CYS A 181 33.80 10.16 -10.09
CA CYS A 181 35.24 10.21 -9.84
C CYS A 181 35.75 9.12 -8.89
N LEU A 182 34.90 8.49 -8.08
CA LEU A 182 35.35 7.46 -7.13
C LEU A 182 35.85 6.21 -7.85
N GLU A 183 37.12 5.85 -7.67
CA GLU A 183 37.76 4.73 -8.39
C GLU A 183 37.17 3.35 -8.06
N LYS A 184 36.61 3.19 -6.85
CA LYS A 184 36.10 1.90 -6.34
C LYS A 184 34.65 1.98 -5.88
N ILE A 185 33.74 2.23 -6.81
CA ILE A 185 32.30 1.99 -6.57
C ILE A 185 31.94 0.61 -7.12
N THR A 186 31.42 -0.25 -6.26
CA THR A 186 30.92 -1.57 -6.67
C THR A 186 29.40 -1.63 -6.66
N GLN A 187 28.75 -0.97 -5.70
CA GLN A 187 27.30 -0.94 -5.56
C GLN A 187 26.82 0.43 -5.07
N VAL A 188 25.81 0.99 -5.71
CA VAL A 188 25.19 2.25 -5.30
C VAL A 188 23.66 2.20 -5.43
N GLY A 189 22.98 2.90 -4.54
CA GLY A 189 21.56 3.20 -4.66
C GLY A 189 21.37 4.70 -4.89
N LEU A 190 20.68 5.09 -5.95
CA LEU A 190 20.49 6.49 -6.33
C LEU A 190 19.00 6.85 -6.34
N SER A 191 18.69 8.07 -5.88
CA SER A 191 17.34 8.63 -5.91
C SER A 191 17.35 9.99 -6.61
N PHE A 192 16.44 10.20 -7.56
CA PHE A 192 16.35 11.41 -8.36
C PHE A 192 14.98 12.05 -8.26
N SER A 193 14.96 13.37 -8.08
CA SER A 193 13.74 14.18 -8.06
C SER A 193 13.70 15.27 -9.12
N SER A 194 14.62 15.23 -10.09
CA SER A 194 14.62 16.15 -11.23
C SER A 194 15.14 15.47 -12.48
N VAL A 195 14.55 15.84 -13.62
CA VAL A 195 14.81 15.25 -14.94
C VAL A 195 16.27 15.43 -15.34
N SER A 196 16.90 16.55 -14.98
CA SER A 196 18.31 16.81 -15.31
C SER A 196 19.24 15.75 -14.70
N PHE A 197 18.98 15.30 -13.47
CA PHE A 197 19.74 14.23 -12.82
C PHE A 197 19.47 12.86 -13.43
N VAL A 198 18.21 12.56 -13.75
CA VAL A 198 17.86 11.32 -14.43
C VAL A 198 18.61 11.25 -15.76
N LEU A 199 18.57 12.30 -16.58
CA LEU A 199 19.28 12.36 -17.86
C LEU A 199 20.80 12.28 -17.69
N LYS A 200 21.35 12.94 -16.65
CA LYS A 200 22.78 12.87 -16.33
C LYS A 200 23.20 11.44 -15.96
N PHE A 201 22.42 10.76 -15.13
CA PHE A 201 22.62 9.35 -14.81
C PHE A 201 22.51 8.45 -16.05
N MET A 202 21.49 8.67 -16.89
CA MET A 202 21.31 7.93 -18.14
C MET A 202 22.47 8.14 -19.13
N SER A 203 23.26 9.20 -18.95
CA SER A 203 24.47 9.47 -19.73
C SER A 203 25.77 8.92 -19.12
N SER A 204 25.75 8.35 -17.90
CA SER A 204 26.95 7.85 -17.20
C SER A 204 27.02 6.32 -17.20
N PRO A 205 27.87 5.68 -18.03
CA PRO A 205 28.05 4.24 -18.05
C PRO A 205 28.57 3.68 -16.72
N LYS A 206 29.42 4.44 -16.02
CA LYS A 206 30.04 4.03 -14.75
C LYS A 206 29.00 3.92 -13.64
N LEU A 207 28.12 4.91 -13.51
CA LEU A 207 27.05 4.85 -12.52
C LEU A 207 26.04 3.75 -12.84
N GLN A 208 25.73 3.54 -14.12
CA GLN A 208 24.88 2.44 -14.56
C GLN A 208 25.47 1.08 -14.22
N SER A 209 26.78 0.88 -14.41
CA SER A 209 27.43 -0.41 -14.09
C SER A 209 27.45 -0.75 -12.61
N CYS A 210 27.25 0.21 -11.71
CA CYS A 210 27.33 -0.01 -10.26
C CYS A 210 25.97 0.08 -9.58
N ILE A 211 24.89 0.40 -10.29
CA ILE A 211 23.59 0.66 -9.65
C ILE A 211 22.91 -0.65 -9.21
N THR A 212 22.43 -0.66 -7.97
CA THR A 212 21.63 -1.76 -7.40
C THR A 212 20.21 -1.33 -7.11
N ARG A 213 19.99 -0.04 -6.83
CA ARG A 213 18.66 0.54 -6.57
C ARG A 213 18.54 1.88 -7.26
N LEU A 214 17.49 2.05 -8.05
CA LEU A 214 17.15 3.31 -8.70
C LEU A 214 15.77 3.76 -8.22
N SER A 215 15.69 4.98 -7.72
CA SER A 215 14.44 5.62 -7.33
C SER A 215 14.26 6.92 -8.10
N ILE A 216 13.10 7.12 -8.69
CA ILE A 216 12.69 8.40 -9.28
C ILE A 216 11.46 8.84 -8.51
N SER A 217 11.55 9.96 -7.79
CA SER A 217 10.52 10.42 -6.88
C SER A 217 10.20 11.90 -7.07
N GLU A 218 8.93 12.31 -7.05
CA GLU A 218 8.53 13.74 -7.09
C GLU A 218 9.04 14.47 -8.35
N CYS A 219 9.13 13.75 -9.47
CA CYS A 219 9.70 14.25 -10.71
C CYS A 219 8.59 14.73 -11.67
N GLU A 220 8.03 15.90 -11.38
CA GLU A 220 6.87 16.46 -12.10
C GLU A 220 7.16 16.82 -13.56
N GLU A 221 8.40 17.11 -13.91
CA GLU A 221 8.79 17.47 -15.27
C GLU A 221 8.92 16.24 -16.19
N LEU A 222 9.02 15.03 -15.62
CA LEU A 222 9.30 13.82 -16.37
C LEU A 222 8.03 13.29 -17.04
N ARG A 223 7.97 13.36 -18.37
CA ARG A 223 6.82 12.89 -19.17
C ARG A 223 7.01 11.48 -19.73
N SER A 224 8.23 11.17 -20.16
CA SER A 224 8.68 9.86 -20.65
C SER A 224 10.04 9.56 -20.04
N LEU A 225 10.29 8.30 -19.70
CA LEU A 225 11.60 7.82 -19.33
C LEU A 225 12.17 6.97 -20.47
N ASP A 226 13.10 7.54 -21.22
CA ASP A 226 13.72 6.88 -22.35
C ASP A 226 14.93 6.06 -21.88
N ILE A 227 14.89 4.74 -22.11
CA ILE A 227 15.93 3.79 -21.70
C ILE A 227 16.39 2.99 -22.93
N SER A 228 17.67 3.05 -23.26
CA SER A 228 18.23 2.20 -24.33
C SER A 228 18.52 0.78 -23.84
N CYS A 229 18.53 -0.19 -24.75
CA CYS A 229 18.99 -1.55 -24.42
C CYS A 229 20.41 -1.58 -23.85
N SER A 230 21.32 -0.76 -24.38
CA SER A 230 22.68 -0.65 -23.84
C SER A 230 22.69 -0.18 -22.39
N SER A 231 21.81 0.75 -22.01
CA SER A 231 21.68 1.21 -20.61
C SER A 231 21.13 0.11 -19.72
N MET A 232 20.13 -0.65 -20.19
CA MET A 232 19.58 -1.79 -19.44
C MET A 232 20.60 -2.90 -19.22
N ARG A 233 21.48 -3.16 -20.19
CA ARG A 233 22.57 -4.15 -20.06
C ARG A 233 23.66 -3.67 -19.12
N ARG A 234 23.98 -2.37 -19.11
CA ARG A 234 24.94 -1.80 -18.15
C ARG A 234 24.40 -1.85 -16.72
N MET A 235 23.10 -1.63 -16.54
CA MET A 235 22.42 -1.79 -15.25
C MET A 235 22.22 -3.26 -14.86
N GLU A 236 23.22 -4.10 -15.06
CA GLU A 236 23.14 -5.54 -14.79
C GLU A 236 22.96 -5.86 -13.31
N HIS A 237 23.42 -4.99 -12.41
CA HIS A 237 23.26 -5.16 -10.95
C HIS A 237 21.97 -4.54 -10.40
N LEU A 238 21.12 -3.92 -11.24
CA LEU A 238 19.92 -3.25 -10.77
C LEU A 238 18.90 -4.28 -10.26
N GLU A 239 18.62 -4.25 -8.96
CA GLU A 239 17.68 -5.16 -8.29
C GLU A 239 16.32 -4.50 -8.03
N ILE A 240 16.31 -3.18 -7.79
CA ILE A 240 15.13 -2.44 -7.39
C ILE A 240 14.97 -1.18 -8.22
N LEU A 241 13.79 -1.02 -8.82
CA LEU A 241 13.37 0.20 -9.49
C LEU A 241 12.10 0.72 -8.83
N ASN A 242 12.16 1.95 -8.33
CA ASN A 242 11.03 2.67 -7.76
C ASN A 242 10.75 3.92 -8.60
N ILE A 243 9.48 4.12 -8.97
CA ILE A 243 9.00 5.32 -9.61
C ILE A 243 7.78 5.80 -8.83
N ILE A 244 7.90 6.91 -8.11
CA ILE A 244 6.93 7.34 -7.11
C ILE A 244 6.62 8.82 -7.34
N ASP A 245 5.36 9.20 -7.31
CA ASP A 245 4.98 10.62 -7.36
C ASP A 245 5.51 11.35 -8.61
N CYS A 246 5.53 10.64 -9.74
CA CYS A 246 5.83 11.22 -11.05
C CYS A 246 4.51 11.37 -11.82
N HIS A 247 3.68 12.34 -11.43
CA HIS A 247 2.31 12.47 -11.93
C HIS A 247 2.21 12.68 -13.44
N ASN A 248 3.24 13.26 -14.07
CA ASN A 248 3.26 13.49 -15.52
C ASN A 248 3.91 12.35 -16.33
N LEU A 249 4.49 11.33 -15.67
CA LEU A 249 5.13 10.22 -16.36
C LEU A 249 4.08 9.27 -16.94
N ARG A 250 4.06 9.16 -18.27
CA ARG A 250 3.08 8.36 -19.02
C ARG A 250 3.62 7.04 -19.55
N GLU A 251 4.92 7.00 -19.82
CA GLU A 251 5.55 5.81 -20.39
C GLU A 251 7.03 5.69 -20.00
N VAL A 252 7.52 4.45 -20.00
CA VAL A 252 8.95 4.13 -20.04
C VAL A 252 9.21 3.60 -21.44
N LYS A 253 9.93 4.39 -22.24
CA LYS A 253 10.16 4.11 -23.65
C LYS A 253 11.48 3.36 -23.82
N ILE A 254 11.42 2.20 -24.44
CA ILE A 254 12.62 1.42 -24.74
C ILE A 254 13.12 1.79 -26.14
N CYS A 255 14.32 2.37 -26.21
CA CYS A 255 14.97 2.78 -27.45
C CYS A 255 15.86 1.65 -28.01
N LEU A 256 15.48 1.10 -29.16
CA LEU A 256 16.25 0.09 -29.90
C LEU A 256 17.29 0.78 -30.79
N GLU A 257 18.56 0.36 -30.71
CA GLU A 257 19.67 1.12 -31.31
C GLU A 257 19.79 0.99 -32.85
N ASN A 258 18.94 0.21 -33.54
CA ASN A 258 19.10 -0.06 -34.99
C ASN A 258 17.83 0.04 -35.85
N GLY A 259 16.72 0.63 -35.38
CA GLY A 259 15.50 0.78 -36.19
C GLY A 259 14.80 -0.54 -36.57
N GLU A 260 15.24 -1.65 -35.98
CA GLU A 260 14.63 -2.97 -36.17
C GLU A 260 13.31 -3.06 -35.40
N ARG A 261 12.34 -3.78 -35.99
CA ARG A 261 11.08 -4.12 -35.32
C ARG A 261 11.36 -5.03 -34.13
N MET A 262 10.52 -4.89 -33.10
CA MET A 262 10.47 -5.73 -31.89
C MET A 262 10.74 -7.20 -32.22
N GLN A 263 11.95 -7.68 -31.96
CA GLN A 263 12.27 -9.10 -31.84
C GLN A 263 12.72 -9.34 -30.41
N ARG A 264 12.17 -10.38 -29.79
CA ARG A 264 12.37 -10.68 -28.37
C ARG A 264 13.70 -11.37 -28.05
N SER A 265 14.64 -11.30 -28.98
CA SER A 265 15.97 -11.88 -28.94
C SER A 265 17.03 -10.86 -28.52
N GLU A 266 16.69 -9.90 -27.66
CA GLU A 266 17.66 -9.07 -26.93
C GLU A 266 17.87 -9.67 -25.52
N PRO A 267 18.64 -10.77 -25.39
CA PRO A 267 18.93 -11.36 -24.09
C PRO A 267 19.69 -10.34 -23.23
N ASN A 268 19.35 -10.27 -21.94
CA ASN A 268 20.08 -9.58 -20.86
C ASN A 268 19.70 -8.12 -20.54
N CYS A 269 18.57 -7.61 -21.01
CA CYS A 269 18.01 -6.36 -20.46
C CYS A 269 17.47 -6.60 -19.03
N PHE A 270 17.75 -5.68 -18.10
CA PHE A 270 17.37 -5.75 -16.67
C PHE A 270 17.40 -7.16 -16.06
N CYS A 271 18.52 -7.86 -16.30
CA CYS A 271 18.64 -9.28 -16.01
C CYS A 271 18.55 -9.64 -14.52
N ASN A 272 18.71 -8.66 -13.62
CA ASN A 272 18.61 -8.85 -12.17
C ASN A 272 17.52 -8.01 -11.50
N LEU A 273 16.67 -7.30 -12.25
CA LEU A 273 15.60 -6.52 -11.65
C LEU A 273 14.57 -7.46 -11.02
N GLN A 274 14.43 -7.36 -9.70
CA GLN A 274 13.58 -8.23 -8.88
C GLN A 274 12.36 -7.51 -8.35
N ILE A 275 12.49 -6.21 -8.05
CA ILE A 275 11.42 -5.42 -7.43
C ILE A 275 11.16 -4.20 -8.30
N LEU A 276 9.89 -4.04 -8.68
CA LEU A 276 9.38 -2.84 -9.29
C LEU A 276 8.22 -2.28 -8.48
N SER A 277 8.35 -1.02 -8.06
CA SER A 277 7.28 -0.25 -7.43
C SER A 277 6.97 0.98 -8.27
N ILE A 278 5.72 1.12 -8.72
CA ILE A 278 5.23 2.30 -9.42
C ILE A 278 4.06 2.87 -8.62
N SER A 279 4.13 4.14 -8.23
CA SER A 279 3.09 4.75 -7.41
C SER A 279 2.82 6.19 -7.82
N TYR A 280 1.54 6.58 -7.88
CA TYR A 280 1.13 7.95 -8.17
C TYR A 280 1.65 8.48 -9.54
N CYS A 281 1.62 7.64 -10.58
CA CYS A 281 2.05 7.99 -11.94
C CYS A 281 0.89 7.93 -12.95
N ALA A 282 0.95 8.73 -14.02
CA ALA A 282 -0.04 8.70 -15.11
C ALA A 282 0.28 7.65 -16.20
N MET A 283 0.95 6.56 -15.84
CA MET A 283 1.38 5.51 -16.77
C MET A 283 0.20 4.88 -17.52
N GLU A 284 0.30 4.75 -18.84
CA GLU A 284 -0.77 4.15 -19.67
C GLU A 284 -0.68 2.63 -19.72
N ASN A 285 0.54 2.09 -19.76
CA ASN A 285 0.85 0.66 -19.70
C ASN A 285 2.28 0.42 -19.18
N LEU A 286 2.60 -0.82 -18.80
CA LEU A 286 3.92 -1.27 -18.34
C LEU A 286 4.52 -2.30 -19.29
N THR A 287 4.34 -2.13 -20.60
CA THR A 287 4.73 -3.16 -21.57
C THR A 287 6.24 -3.45 -21.56
N TRP A 288 7.07 -2.49 -21.14
CA TRP A 288 8.52 -2.66 -20.98
C TRP A 288 8.92 -3.77 -19.97
N LEU A 289 8.01 -4.27 -19.13
CA LEU A 289 8.27 -5.40 -18.23
C LEU A 289 8.66 -6.69 -18.96
N ILE A 290 8.42 -6.79 -20.27
CA ILE A 290 8.95 -7.90 -21.07
C ILE A 290 10.47 -8.01 -21.02
N TYR A 291 11.17 -6.93 -20.67
CA TYR A 291 12.62 -6.89 -20.51
C TYR A 291 13.07 -7.15 -19.07
N THR A 292 12.20 -7.69 -18.20
CA THR A 292 12.49 -7.90 -16.76
C THR A 292 12.36 -9.39 -16.37
N PRO A 293 13.22 -10.28 -16.89
CA PRO A 293 13.01 -11.73 -16.82
C PRO A 293 13.04 -12.31 -15.40
N ARG A 294 13.64 -11.59 -14.44
CA ARG A 294 13.77 -12.01 -13.03
C ARG A 294 12.86 -11.25 -12.08
N LEU A 295 11.86 -10.53 -12.59
CA LEU A 295 10.95 -9.76 -11.75
C LEU A 295 10.18 -10.69 -10.79
N GLN A 296 10.33 -10.44 -9.49
CA GLN A 296 9.69 -11.22 -8.43
C GLN A 296 8.53 -10.46 -7.77
N PHE A 297 8.63 -9.14 -7.68
CA PHE A 297 7.66 -8.30 -6.99
C PHE A 297 7.24 -7.13 -7.88
N LEU A 298 5.94 -7.06 -8.16
CA LEU A 298 5.33 -5.93 -8.86
C LEU A 298 4.31 -5.26 -7.92
N ASP A 299 4.56 -4.01 -7.55
CA ASP A 299 3.61 -3.16 -6.82
C ASP A 299 3.24 -1.94 -7.65
N VAL A 300 1.94 -1.76 -7.88
CA VAL A 300 1.39 -0.64 -8.63
C VAL A 300 0.26 -0.01 -7.83
N MET A 301 0.42 1.27 -7.48
CA MET A 301 -0.51 2.01 -6.62
C MET A 301 -0.91 3.35 -7.24
N GLU A 302 -2.20 3.70 -7.20
CA GLU A 302 -2.68 5.07 -7.54
C GLU A 302 -2.26 5.54 -8.94
N CYS A 303 -2.12 4.62 -9.90
CA CYS A 303 -1.90 4.96 -11.31
C CYS A 303 -3.25 5.03 -12.05
N GLU A 304 -3.85 6.23 -12.09
CA GLU A 304 -5.23 6.41 -12.54
C GLU A 304 -5.45 6.20 -14.04
N SER A 305 -4.41 6.40 -14.86
CA SER A 305 -4.44 6.23 -16.31
C SER A 305 -4.19 4.79 -16.78
N LEU A 306 -3.71 3.91 -15.90
CA LEU A 306 -3.26 2.57 -16.28
C LEU A 306 -4.45 1.68 -16.65
N GLU A 307 -4.58 1.32 -17.93
CA GLU A 307 -5.66 0.45 -18.42
C GLU A 307 -5.25 -1.03 -18.45
N GLU A 308 -3.99 -1.29 -18.83
CA GLU A 308 -3.43 -2.63 -18.95
C GLU A 308 -1.98 -2.64 -18.46
N ILE A 309 -1.58 -3.67 -17.70
CA ILE A 309 -0.16 -3.78 -17.29
C ILE A 309 0.69 -4.13 -18.52
N ILE A 310 0.30 -5.16 -19.27
CA ILE A 310 0.94 -5.52 -20.53
C ILE A 310 -0.06 -5.26 -21.67
N ALA A 311 0.13 -4.15 -22.40
CA ALA A 311 -0.71 -3.72 -23.52
C ALA A 311 -0.19 -4.31 -24.85
N TRP A 312 0.00 -5.63 -24.89
CA TRP A 312 0.66 -6.33 -26.00
C TRP A 312 -0.35 -6.82 -27.04
N ASP A 313 -0.30 -6.26 -28.26
CA ASP A 313 -1.07 -6.71 -29.42
C ASP A 313 -0.12 -7.06 -30.58
N PHE A 314 0.16 -8.34 -30.82
CA PHE A 314 0.74 -8.78 -32.10
C PHE A 314 -0.07 -9.93 -32.70
N ALA A 315 -0.43 -9.74 -33.97
CA ALA A 315 -1.04 -10.73 -34.84
C ALA A 315 0.08 -11.59 -35.46
N GLY A 316 0.46 -12.67 -34.78
CA GLY A 316 1.48 -13.62 -35.26
C GLY A 316 1.46 -14.93 -34.47
N SER A 317 1.55 -16.07 -35.15
CA SER A 317 1.37 -17.41 -34.58
C SER A 317 2.65 -18.07 -34.04
N SER A 318 3.85 -17.55 -34.33
CA SER A 318 5.14 -18.08 -33.84
C SER A 318 5.61 -17.49 -32.51
N GLU A 319 4.96 -16.44 -32.00
CA GLU A 319 5.36 -15.68 -30.80
C GLU A 319 4.53 -16.09 -29.54
N ILE A 320 3.76 -17.17 -29.67
CA ILE A 320 2.81 -17.66 -28.66
C ILE A 320 3.54 -18.25 -27.43
N GLU A 321 4.72 -18.83 -27.63
CA GLU A 321 5.51 -19.44 -26.55
C GLU A 321 6.27 -18.39 -25.73
N GLU A 322 6.74 -17.31 -26.34
CA GLU A 322 7.55 -16.29 -25.66
C GLU A 322 6.74 -15.47 -24.64
N ALA A 323 5.44 -15.25 -24.88
CA ALA A 323 4.56 -14.52 -23.95
C ALA A 323 4.39 -15.25 -22.61
N ALA A 324 4.64 -16.55 -22.55
CA ALA A 324 4.44 -17.36 -21.36
C ALA A 324 5.49 -17.14 -20.26
N GLU A 325 6.63 -16.51 -20.56
CA GLU A 325 7.77 -16.45 -19.64
C GLU A 325 7.94 -15.12 -18.88
N ILE A 326 7.21 -14.04 -19.24
CA ILE A 326 7.40 -12.69 -18.67
C ILE A 326 7.33 -12.73 -17.13
N PHE A 327 6.32 -13.41 -16.62
CA PHE A 327 6.04 -13.49 -15.18
C PHE A 327 6.30 -14.88 -14.61
N SER A 328 7.23 -15.62 -15.24
CA SER A 328 7.67 -16.94 -14.77
C SER A 328 8.27 -16.89 -13.35
N ASN A 329 9.03 -15.84 -13.04
CA ASN A 329 9.66 -15.60 -11.74
C ASN A 329 8.82 -14.73 -10.78
N LEU A 330 7.65 -14.25 -11.23
CA LEU A 330 6.85 -13.33 -10.44
C LEU A 330 6.24 -14.04 -9.24
N VAL A 331 6.63 -13.64 -8.03
CA VAL A 331 6.21 -14.23 -6.76
C VAL A 331 5.00 -13.51 -6.19
N LYS A 332 4.94 -12.18 -6.33
CA LYS A 332 3.88 -11.37 -5.74
C LYS A 332 3.49 -10.20 -6.64
N VAL A 333 2.18 -9.99 -6.72
CA VAL A 333 1.56 -8.86 -7.42
C VAL A 333 0.68 -8.10 -6.45
N SER A 334 0.88 -6.78 -6.39
CA SER A 334 0.08 -5.87 -5.59
C SER A 334 -0.42 -4.73 -6.47
N LEU A 335 -1.74 -4.63 -6.59
CA LEU A 335 -2.44 -3.65 -7.43
C LEU A 335 -3.43 -2.90 -6.55
N ARG A 336 -3.22 -1.59 -6.39
CA ARG A 336 -3.97 -0.78 -5.42
C ARG A 336 -4.49 0.50 -6.05
N ARG A 337 -5.80 0.74 -5.93
CA ARG A 337 -6.45 1.98 -6.38
C ARG A 337 -6.15 2.29 -7.85
N LEU A 338 -6.40 1.30 -8.73
CA LEU A 338 -6.23 1.43 -10.17
C LEU A 338 -7.62 1.46 -10.83
N PRO A 339 -8.28 2.63 -10.92
CA PRO A 339 -9.68 2.72 -11.33
C PRO A 339 -9.93 2.29 -12.77
N LYS A 340 -8.99 2.55 -13.69
CA LYS A 340 -9.11 2.21 -15.12
C LYS A 340 -8.52 0.85 -15.50
N LEU A 341 -7.82 0.16 -14.59
CA LEU A 341 -7.16 -1.10 -14.92
C LEU A 341 -8.20 -2.18 -15.28
N LYS A 342 -8.25 -2.58 -16.56
CA LYS A 342 -9.17 -3.57 -17.12
C LYS A 342 -8.59 -4.98 -17.09
N SER A 343 -7.28 -5.11 -17.33
CA SER A 343 -6.59 -6.39 -17.40
C SER A 343 -5.12 -6.29 -17.00
N ILE A 344 -4.53 -7.37 -16.48
CA ILE A 344 -3.06 -7.50 -16.31
C ILE A 344 -2.41 -7.85 -17.65
N CYS A 345 -3.03 -8.75 -18.41
CA CYS A 345 -2.63 -9.12 -19.77
C CYS A 345 -3.85 -9.69 -20.50
N ARG A 346 -4.03 -9.35 -21.79
CA ARG A 346 -5.16 -9.85 -22.61
C ARG A 346 -5.11 -11.35 -22.86
N ARG A 347 -3.91 -11.93 -22.93
CA ARG A 347 -3.69 -13.36 -23.17
C ARG A 347 -3.54 -14.11 -21.86
N ALA A 348 -3.91 -15.39 -21.88
CA ALA A 348 -3.62 -16.28 -20.76
C ALA A 348 -2.09 -16.43 -20.65
N MET A 349 -1.55 -16.27 -19.43
CA MET A 349 -0.13 -16.40 -19.15
C MET A 349 0.12 -17.44 -18.04
N SER A 350 1.36 -17.94 -18.01
CA SER A 350 1.84 -18.84 -16.97
C SER A 350 2.48 -18.04 -15.84
N PHE A 351 2.12 -18.37 -14.61
CA PHE A 351 2.62 -17.76 -13.38
C PHE A 351 3.07 -18.86 -12.40
N PRO A 352 4.05 -19.69 -12.77
CA PRO A 352 4.44 -20.87 -12.01
C PRO A 352 4.95 -20.53 -10.61
N SER A 353 5.56 -19.36 -10.42
CA SER A 353 6.15 -18.92 -9.13
C SER A 353 5.23 -18.04 -8.28
N LEU A 354 4.06 -17.65 -8.79
CA LEU A 354 3.19 -16.67 -8.15
C LEU A 354 2.54 -17.25 -6.90
N ARG A 355 2.69 -16.57 -5.77
CA ARG A 355 2.24 -17.02 -4.43
C ARG A 355 1.18 -16.11 -3.82
N ASP A 356 1.29 -14.79 -3.98
CA ASP A 356 0.40 -13.80 -3.35
C ASP A 356 -0.06 -12.76 -4.38
N VAL A 357 -1.37 -12.60 -4.51
CA VAL A 357 -1.99 -11.60 -5.39
C VAL A 357 -2.88 -10.71 -4.54
N ARG A 358 -2.60 -9.41 -4.56
CA ARG A 358 -3.35 -8.40 -3.81
C ARG A 358 -3.97 -7.41 -4.78
N VAL A 359 -5.30 -7.29 -4.75
CA VAL A 359 -6.05 -6.35 -5.59
C VAL A 359 -7.02 -5.57 -4.72
N PHE A 360 -6.75 -4.28 -4.51
CA PHE A 360 -7.58 -3.42 -3.67
C PHE A 360 -8.03 -2.20 -4.46
N ARG A 361 -9.33 -1.87 -4.43
CA ARG A 361 -9.89 -0.68 -5.09
C ARG A 361 -9.61 -0.59 -6.61
N CYS A 362 -9.50 -1.73 -7.32
CA CYS A 362 -9.34 -1.79 -8.78
C CYS A 362 -10.68 -2.18 -9.46
N LYS A 363 -11.61 -1.22 -9.54
CA LYS A 363 -13.03 -1.50 -9.89
C LYS A 363 -13.24 -2.03 -11.32
N SER A 364 -12.34 -1.72 -12.25
CA SER A 364 -12.44 -2.16 -13.65
C SER A 364 -11.80 -3.53 -13.92
N LEU A 365 -11.03 -4.08 -12.96
CA LEU A 365 -10.30 -5.33 -13.16
C LEU A 365 -11.23 -6.51 -12.91
N ARG A 366 -11.77 -7.08 -13.99
CA ARG A 366 -12.80 -8.14 -13.93
C ARG A 366 -12.24 -9.57 -13.95
N LYS A 367 -11.05 -9.76 -14.51
CA LYS A 367 -10.46 -11.09 -14.72
C LYS A 367 -8.94 -11.06 -14.52
N LEU A 368 -8.41 -12.15 -13.99
CA LEU A 368 -6.96 -12.40 -13.89
C LEU A 368 -6.49 -13.22 -15.10
N PRO A 369 -5.24 -13.02 -15.57
CA PRO A 369 -4.70 -13.69 -16.76
C PRO A 369 -4.28 -15.15 -16.51
N PHE A 370 -4.69 -15.75 -15.38
CA PHE A 370 -4.34 -17.10 -14.98
C PHE A 370 -5.50 -17.83 -14.31
N ASN A 371 -5.39 -19.16 -14.28
CA ASN A 371 -6.29 -20.06 -13.56
C ASN A 371 -5.47 -20.97 -12.63
N ALA A 372 -6.13 -21.90 -11.93
CA ALA A 372 -5.46 -22.81 -11.00
C ALA A 372 -4.33 -23.65 -11.64
N GLN A 373 -4.42 -23.94 -12.94
CA GLN A 373 -3.40 -24.71 -13.65
C GLN A 373 -2.21 -23.87 -14.10
N SER A 374 -2.43 -22.58 -14.42
CA SER A 374 -1.36 -21.69 -14.84
C SER A 374 -0.69 -20.95 -13.67
N ALA A 375 -1.31 -20.91 -12.49
CA ALA A 375 -0.73 -20.35 -11.26
C ALA A 375 -0.69 -21.40 -10.12
N LYS A 376 0.05 -22.50 -10.33
CA LYS A 376 0.07 -23.67 -9.43
C LYS A 376 0.59 -23.39 -8.02
N SER A 377 1.46 -22.39 -7.86
CA SER A 377 2.06 -22.03 -6.57
C SER A 377 1.24 -21.02 -5.76
N LEU A 378 0.07 -20.62 -6.27
CA LEU A 378 -0.74 -19.54 -5.70
C LEU A 378 -1.30 -19.97 -4.35
N LYS A 379 -0.96 -19.21 -3.30
CA LYS A 379 -1.39 -19.48 -1.93
C LYS A 379 -2.58 -18.64 -1.51
N ALA A 380 -2.64 -17.38 -1.96
CA ALA A 380 -3.70 -16.47 -1.59
C ALA A 380 -3.98 -15.44 -2.69
N ILE A 381 -5.26 -15.12 -2.86
CA ILE A 381 -5.74 -13.94 -3.56
C ILE A 381 -6.46 -13.09 -2.51
N ARG A 382 -6.03 -11.84 -2.31
CA ARG A 382 -6.60 -10.90 -1.35
C ARG A 382 -7.18 -9.70 -2.09
N GLY A 383 -8.39 -9.30 -1.74
CA GLY A 383 -8.97 -8.08 -2.26
C GLY A 383 -10.12 -7.53 -1.43
N GLN A 384 -10.69 -6.42 -1.88
CA GLN A 384 -11.82 -5.78 -1.23
C GLN A 384 -13.11 -6.61 -1.41
N ARG A 385 -14.04 -6.54 -0.45
CA ARG A 385 -15.31 -7.29 -0.44
C ARG A 385 -16.12 -7.15 -1.75
N ASP A 386 -16.07 -5.99 -2.38
CA ASP A 386 -16.83 -5.68 -3.60
C ASP A 386 -16.12 -6.14 -4.89
N TRP A 387 -14.86 -6.57 -4.78
CA TRP A 387 -14.11 -7.16 -5.89
C TRP A 387 -14.47 -8.64 -6.00
N SER A 388 -15.63 -8.90 -6.60
CA SER A 388 -16.07 -10.26 -6.92
C SER A 388 -15.46 -10.69 -8.26
N LEU A 389 -14.52 -11.64 -8.22
CA LEU A 389 -14.17 -12.42 -9.41
C LEU A 389 -15.44 -13.17 -9.82
N VAL A 390 -16.09 -12.72 -10.90
CA VAL A 390 -17.21 -13.46 -11.49
C VAL A 390 -16.64 -14.76 -12.08
N GLY A 391 -16.58 -15.79 -11.24
CA GLY A 391 -16.65 -17.19 -11.66
C GLY A 391 -15.37 -18.00 -11.93
N GLN A 392 -14.19 -17.75 -11.34
CA GLN A 392 -13.02 -18.60 -11.69
C GLN A 392 -12.00 -19.05 -10.62
N VAL A 393 -12.15 -18.81 -9.32
CA VAL A 393 -11.20 -19.44 -8.38
C VAL A 393 -11.88 -19.97 -7.12
N GLY A 394 -12.21 -21.26 -7.16
CA GLY A 394 -12.28 -22.05 -5.94
C GLY A 394 -10.88 -22.19 -5.37
N VAL A 395 -10.45 -21.26 -4.52
CA VAL A 395 -9.39 -21.51 -3.55
C VAL A 395 -10.08 -21.64 -2.20
N GLY A 396 -9.80 -22.75 -1.53
CA GLY A 396 -10.44 -23.15 -0.28
C GLY A 396 -10.35 -22.09 0.81
N ARG A 397 -11.34 -22.17 1.69
CA ARG A 397 -11.68 -21.29 2.81
C ARG A 397 -10.52 -20.97 3.74
#